data_AF-A0A7S0H0N1-F1
#
_entry.id   AF-A0A7S0H0N1-F1
#
_cell.length_a   1.000
_cell.length_b   1.000
_cell.length_c   1.000
_cell.angle_alpha   90.00
_cell.angle_beta   90.00
_cell.angle_gamma   90.00
#
_symmetry.space_group_name_H-M   'P 1'
#
loop_
_entity.id
_entity.type
_entity.pdbx_description
1 polymer ?
#
loop_
_entity_poly.entity_id
_entity_poly.type
_entity_poly.pdbx_seq_one_letter_code
_entity_poly.pdbx_strand_id
1 'polypeptide(L)'
;RTMERYYDILEVSPDADAAAIKKQFKKISLKAHPDKGGSNEKMAEVNRAWQVLGDEKRRERYNRLGVDWEMEDEEDKKIMEDIRQSMEPLGRYIIQFVIGAVYVIFIQNFWLNILVSIGVLALLHYAEIEAGNGRLIGFAIVVLGWISRWSRWIHFFIEAFVLWNTLFLIGDIGMVKIVGAFVSLFLGWWFDGRIFYYFMLLVLGAVGYV
;
A
#
# COMPACT_ATOMS: atom_id res chain seq x y z
N ARG A 1 -38.68 -20.27 -24.65
CA ARG A 1 -37.51 -21.17 -24.52
C ARG A 1 -36.27 -20.29 -24.49
N THR A 2 -35.89 -19.83 -23.31
CA THR A 2 -34.83 -18.83 -23.17
C THR A 2 -34.04 -18.97 -21.87
N MET A 3 -34.63 -19.63 -20.85
CA MET A 3 -33.93 -20.16 -19.68
C MET A 3 -32.86 -21.22 -20.01
N GLU A 4 -32.89 -21.78 -21.22
CA GLU A 4 -32.06 -22.94 -21.60
C GLU A 4 -30.62 -22.53 -21.94
N ARG A 5 -30.33 -21.27 -22.28
CA ARG A 5 -29.03 -20.87 -22.87
C ARG A 5 -27.80 -21.29 -22.05
N TYR A 6 -27.76 -21.04 -20.74
CA TYR A 6 -26.58 -21.41 -19.93
C TYR A 6 -26.56 -22.88 -19.49
N TYR A 7 -27.73 -23.47 -19.28
CA TYR A 7 -27.87 -24.89 -18.97
C TYR A 7 -27.47 -25.75 -20.18
N ASP A 8 -27.83 -25.32 -21.39
CA ASP A 8 -27.46 -25.93 -22.67
C ASP A 8 -25.96 -25.84 -22.93
N ILE A 9 -25.34 -24.68 -22.68
CA ILE A 9 -23.88 -24.48 -22.82
C ILE A 9 -23.10 -25.43 -21.89
N LEU A 10 -23.61 -25.66 -20.68
CA LEU A 10 -23.02 -26.63 -19.76
C LEU A 10 -23.54 -28.06 -19.95
N GLU A 11 -24.43 -28.32 -20.90
CA GLU A 11 -25.06 -29.64 -21.13
C GLU A 11 -25.62 -30.26 -19.82
N VAL A 12 -26.27 -29.46 -18.98
CA VAL A 12 -26.87 -29.89 -17.70
C VAL A 12 -28.36 -29.58 -17.65
N SER A 13 -29.12 -30.41 -16.93
CA SER A 13 -30.55 -30.15 -16.70
C SER A 13 -30.74 -28.88 -15.85
N PRO A 14 -31.81 -28.09 -16.07
CA PRO A 14 -32.23 -27.03 -15.16
C PRO A 14 -32.42 -27.49 -13.71
N ASP A 15 -32.78 -28.76 -13.51
CA ASP A 15 -32.97 -29.39 -12.19
C ASP A 15 -31.65 -29.96 -11.59
N ALA A 16 -30.51 -29.76 -12.25
CA ALA A 16 -29.23 -30.30 -11.79
C ALA A 16 -28.78 -29.65 -10.46
N ASP A 17 -28.20 -30.46 -9.57
CA ASP A 17 -27.59 -29.97 -8.34
C ASP A 17 -26.25 -29.26 -8.61
N ALA A 18 -25.80 -28.44 -7.65
CA ALA A 18 -24.55 -27.68 -7.79
C ALA A 18 -23.33 -28.59 -8.04
N ALA A 19 -23.36 -29.82 -7.51
CA ALA A 19 -22.31 -30.82 -7.71
C ALA A 19 -22.24 -31.31 -9.17
N ALA A 20 -23.37 -31.60 -9.79
CA ALA A 20 -23.49 -32.00 -11.19
C ALA A 20 -23.05 -30.87 -12.12
N ILE A 21 -23.50 -29.64 -11.86
CA ILE A 21 -23.10 -28.46 -12.64
C ILE A 21 -21.57 -28.28 -12.58
N LYS A 22 -20.98 -28.35 -11.37
CA LYS A 22 -19.51 -28.24 -11.19
C LYS A 22 -18.74 -29.34 -11.90
N LYS A 23 -19.24 -30.58 -11.82
CA LYS A 23 -18.62 -31.74 -12.48
C LYS A 23 -18.64 -31.58 -13.99
N GLN A 24 -19.77 -31.13 -14.54
CA GLN A 24 -19.95 -30.98 -15.98
C GLN A 24 -19.17 -29.79 -16.53
N PHE A 25 -19.15 -28.65 -15.82
CA PHE A 25 -18.26 -27.52 -16.13
C PHE A 25 -16.81 -27.99 -16.30
N LYS A 26 -16.26 -28.71 -15.31
CA LYS A 26 -14.88 -29.23 -15.39
C LYS A 26 -14.64 -30.09 -16.63
N LYS A 27 -15.63 -30.91 -17.02
CA LYS A 27 -15.56 -31.79 -18.19
C LYS A 27 -15.57 -30.98 -19.50
N ILE A 28 -16.42 -29.95 -19.59
CA ILE A 28 -16.57 -29.13 -20.79
C ILE A 28 -15.39 -28.15 -20.93
N SER A 29 -14.92 -27.53 -19.86
CA SER A 29 -13.74 -26.65 -19.89
C SER A 29 -12.50 -27.39 -20.42
N LEU A 30 -12.32 -28.66 -20.06
CA LEU A 30 -11.21 -29.46 -20.59
C LEU A 30 -11.31 -29.73 -22.09
N LYS A 31 -12.54 -29.82 -22.64
CA LYS A 31 -12.78 -29.98 -24.08
C LYS A 31 -12.71 -28.65 -24.83
N ALA A 32 -13.12 -27.56 -24.19
CA ALA A 32 -13.11 -26.22 -24.76
C ALA A 32 -11.73 -25.55 -24.72
N HIS A 33 -10.73 -26.15 -24.06
CA HIS A 33 -9.39 -25.57 -23.94
C HIS A 33 -8.70 -25.46 -25.30
N PRO A 34 -8.13 -24.29 -25.67
CA PRO A 34 -7.44 -24.09 -26.96
C PRO A 34 -6.39 -25.15 -27.25
N ASP A 35 -5.56 -25.48 -26.26
CA ASP A 35 -4.51 -26.51 -26.38
C ASP A 35 -5.03 -27.94 -26.65
N LYS A 36 -6.33 -28.19 -26.42
CA LYS A 36 -6.97 -29.50 -26.64
C LYS A 36 -7.93 -29.50 -27.84
N GLY A 37 -7.80 -28.51 -28.73
CA GLY A 37 -8.62 -28.39 -29.95
C GLY A 37 -9.92 -27.61 -29.75
N GLY A 38 -10.07 -26.88 -28.64
CA GLY A 38 -11.15 -25.92 -28.43
C GLY A 38 -10.84 -24.54 -29.02
N SER A 39 -11.74 -23.59 -28.78
CA SER A 39 -11.56 -22.18 -29.18
C SER A 39 -11.73 -21.26 -27.98
N ASN A 40 -11.11 -20.08 -28.03
CA ASN A 40 -11.22 -19.07 -26.97
C ASN A 40 -12.67 -18.63 -26.78
N GLU A 41 -13.46 -18.57 -27.85
CA GLU A 41 -14.86 -18.20 -27.84
C GLU A 41 -15.71 -19.24 -27.08
N LYS A 42 -15.51 -20.53 -27.38
CA LYS A 42 -16.20 -21.62 -26.68
C LYS A 42 -15.82 -21.67 -25.20
N MET A 43 -14.54 -21.47 -24.87
CA MET A 43 -14.10 -21.39 -23.48
C MET A 43 -14.74 -20.18 -22.76
N ALA A 44 -14.84 -19.02 -23.43
CA ALA A 44 -15.48 -17.84 -22.86
C ALA A 44 -16.98 -18.08 -22.58
N GLU A 45 -17.70 -18.76 -23.46
CA GLU A 45 -19.11 -19.13 -23.25
C GLU A 45 -19.30 -20.06 -22.06
N VAL A 46 -18.47 -21.11 -21.95
CA VAL A 46 -18.49 -22.07 -20.84
C VAL A 46 -18.19 -21.37 -19.51
N ASN A 47 -17.24 -20.44 -19.51
CA ASN A 47 -16.91 -19.65 -18.32
C ASN A 47 -18.05 -18.70 -17.93
N ARG A 48 -18.72 -18.05 -18.89
CA ARG A 48 -19.91 -17.21 -18.61
C ARG A 48 -21.04 -18.03 -17.99
N ALA A 49 -21.36 -19.18 -18.58
CA ALA A 49 -22.39 -20.06 -18.03
C ALA A 49 -22.07 -20.52 -16.60
N TRP A 50 -20.79 -20.84 -16.33
CA TRP A 50 -20.34 -21.20 -14.98
C TRP A 50 -20.39 -20.03 -13.98
N GLN A 51 -20.09 -18.80 -14.40
CA GLN A 51 -20.17 -17.62 -13.53
C GLN A 51 -21.59 -17.32 -13.03
N VAL A 52 -22.60 -17.75 -13.79
CA VAL A 52 -24.02 -17.59 -13.46
C VAL A 52 -24.55 -18.82 -12.72
N LEU A 53 -24.33 -20.03 -13.25
CA LEU A 53 -24.88 -21.27 -12.70
C LEU A 53 -24.08 -21.86 -11.53
N GLY A 54 -22.81 -21.47 -11.37
CA GLY A 54 -21.93 -21.99 -10.31
C GLY A 54 -22.12 -21.33 -8.94
N ASP A 55 -22.79 -20.18 -8.88
CA ASP A 55 -23.16 -19.49 -7.65
C ASP A 55 -24.67 -19.62 -7.43
N GLU A 56 -25.08 -20.10 -6.26
CA GLU A 56 -26.50 -20.38 -5.97
C GLU A 56 -27.38 -19.13 -6.11
N LYS A 57 -26.92 -17.99 -5.61
CA LYS A 57 -27.71 -16.74 -5.64
C LYS A 57 -27.85 -16.21 -7.07
N ARG A 58 -26.79 -16.33 -7.87
CA ARG A 58 -26.82 -15.93 -9.30
C ARG A 58 -27.68 -16.89 -10.11
N ARG A 59 -27.60 -18.19 -9.84
CA ARG A 59 -28.44 -19.23 -10.47
C ARG A 59 -29.92 -19.00 -10.16
N GLU A 60 -30.26 -18.75 -8.90
CA GLU A 60 -31.63 -18.43 -8.50
C GLU A 60 -32.17 -17.19 -9.22
N ARG A 61 -31.37 -16.11 -9.30
CA ARG A 61 -31.76 -14.91 -10.04
C ARG A 61 -31.92 -15.19 -11.54
N TYR A 62 -30.97 -15.90 -12.15
CA TYR A 62 -31.06 -16.33 -13.54
C TYR A 62 -32.33 -17.15 -13.81
N ASN A 63 -32.66 -18.09 -12.93
CA ASN A 63 -33.87 -18.91 -13.02
C ASN A 63 -35.16 -18.08 -12.88
N ARG A 64 -35.12 -16.89 -12.28
CA ARG A 64 -36.27 -15.97 -12.20
C ARG A 64 -36.37 -15.03 -13.40
N LEU A 65 -35.23 -14.54 -13.90
CA LEU A 65 -35.16 -13.45 -14.89
C LEU A 65 -34.97 -13.96 -16.33
N GLY A 66 -34.36 -15.12 -16.52
CA GLY A 66 -34.12 -15.71 -17.84
C GLY A 66 -33.30 -14.80 -18.75
N VAL A 67 -33.93 -14.26 -19.80
CA VAL A 67 -33.28 -13.36 -20.77
C VAL A 67 -32.93 -12.01 -20.15
N ASP A 68 -33.77 -11.55 -19.23
CA ASP A 68 -33.63 -10.22 -18.63
C ASP A 68 -32.44 -10.15 -17.64
N TRP A 69 -31.86 -11.30 -17.29
CA TRP A 69 -30.64 -11.40 -16.48
C TRP A 69 -29.47 -10.59 -17.07
N GLU A 70 -29.28 -10.62 -18.40
CA GLU A 70 -28.18 -9.89 -19.04
C GLU A 70 -28.37 -8.37 -18.92
N MET A 71 -29.62 -7.89 -18.88
CA MET A 71 -29.91 -6.46 -18.70
C MET A 71 -29.68 -6.01 -17.24
N GLU A 72 -30.13 -6.80 -16.26
CA GLU A 72 -29.93 -6.50 -14.84
C GLU A 72 -28.44 -6.56 -14.45
N ASP A 73 -27.69 -7.53 -14.98
CA ASP A 73 -26.24 -7.65 -14.73
C ASP A 73 -25.44 -6.48 -15.33
N GLU A 74 -25.85 -5.95 -16.48
CA GLU A 74 -25.25 -4.75 -17.08
C GLU A 74 -25.57 -3.48 -16.27
N GLU A 75 -26.80 -3.33 -15.79
CA GLU A 75 -27.21 -2.20 -14.95
C GLU A 75 -26.48 -2.19 -13.60
N ASP A 76 -26.40 -3.35 -12.94
CA ASP A 76 -25.64 -3.54 -11.71
C ASP A 76 -24.14 -3.19 -11.91
N LYS A 77 -23.53 -3.65 -13.01
CA LYS A 77 -22.14 -3.31 -13.34
C LYS A 77 -21.95 -1.81 -13.53
N LYS A 78 -22.87 -1.15 -14.22
CA LYS A 78 -22.81 0.30 -14.46
C LYS A 78 -22.90 1.07 -13.16
N ILE A 79 -23.85 0.72 -12.28
CA ILE A 79 -23.97 1.33 -10.94
C ILE A 79 -22.67 1.13 -10.15
N MET A 80 -22.11 -0.08 -10.17
CA MET A 80 -20.86 -0.37 -9.46
C MET A 80 -19.67 0.40 -10.04
N GLU A 81 -19.59 0.58 -11.35
CA GLU A 81 -18.55 1.38 -12.00
C GLU A 81 -18.70 2.87 -11.68
N ASP A 82 -19.93 3.41 -11.69
CA ASP A 82 -20.20 4.79 -11.29
C ASP A 82 -19.83 5.02 -9.81
N ILE A 83 -20.19 4.08 -8.92
CA ILE A 83 -19.78 4.11 -7.51
C ILE A 83 -18.25 4.07 -7.42
N ARG A 84 -17.60 3.13 -8.12
CA ARG A 84 -16.15 2.99 -8.11
C ARG A 84 -15.46 4.29 -8.55
N GLN A 85 -15.90 4.89 -9.64
CA GLN A 85 -15.35 6.15 -10.16
C GLN A 85 -15.56 7.29 -9.17
N SER A 86 -16.73 7.36 -8.52
CA SER A 86 -16.99 8.35 -7.48
C SER A 86 -16.13 8.15 -6.23
N MET A 87 -15.80 6.90 -5.90
CA MET A 87 -15.03 6.52 -4.72
C MET A 87 -13.51 6.55 -4.94
N GLU A 88 -13.03 6.47 -6.18
CA GLU A 88 -11.61 6.51 -6.53
C GLU A 88 -10.87 7.75 -5.96
N PRO A 89 -11.37 8.99 -6.13
CA PRO A 89 -10.74 10.15 -5.51
C PRO A 89 -10.76 10.08 -3.99
N LEU A 90 -11.87 9.60 -3.39
CA LEU A 90 -12.00 9.44 -1.94
C LEU A 90 -10.97 8.45 -1.39
N GLY A 91 -10.75 7.32 -2.08
CA GLY A 91 -9.76 6.32 -1.71
C GLY A 91 -8.34 6.90 -1.68
N ARG A 92 -7.99 7.76 -2.65
CA ARG A 92 -6.70 8.47 -2.63
C ARG A 92 -6.56 9.38 -1.41
N TYR A 93 -7.59 10.16 -1.08
CA TYR A 93 -7.56 11.04 0.10
C TYR A 93 -7.45 10.26 1.41
N ILE A 94 -8.14 9.12 1.53
CA ILE A 94 -8.06 8.27 2.73
C ILE A 94 -6.64 7.71 2.89
N ILE A 95 -6.03 7.19 1.83
CA ILE A 95 -4.65 6.69 1.88
C ILE A 95 -3.69 7.81 2.29
N GLN A 96 -3.83 9.00 1.72
CA GLN A 96 -3.02 10.17 2.08
C GLN A 96 -3.20 10.59 3.53
N PHE A 97 -4.45 10.60 4.02
CA PHE A 97 -4.74 10.91 5.41
C PHE A 97 -4.07 9.92 6.37
N VAL A 98 -4.14 8.62 6.06
CA VAL A 98 -3.50 7.57 6.86
C VAL A 98 -1.98 7.74 6.88
N ILE A 99 -1.36 8.00 5.72
CA ILE A 99 0.09 8.27 5.63
C ILE A 99 0.46 9.50 6.45
N GLY A 100 -0.31 10.58 6.33
CA GLY A 100 -0.12 11.81 7.11
C GLY A 100 -0.23 11.56 8.63
N ALA A 101 -1.21 10.78 9.06
CA ALA A 101 -1.39 10.43 10.47
C ALA A 101 -0.21 9.61 11.02
N VAL A 102 0.28 8.61 10.29
CA VAL A 102 1.47 7.83 10.66
C VAL A 102 2.70 8.74 10.79
N TYR A 103 2.83 9.71 9.88
CA TYR A 103 3.94 10.67 9.89
C TYR A 103 3.90 11.60 11.11
N VAL A 104 2.72 12.12 11.46
CA VAL A 104 2.54 12.95 12.67
C VAL A 104 2.92 12.16 13.93
N ILE A 105 2.48 10.90 14.02
CA ILE A 105 2.83 10.02 15.14
C ILE A 105 4.34 9.80 15.21
N PHE A 106 5.01 9.61 14.08
CA PHE A 106 6.46 9.42 14.03
C PHE A 106 7.21 10.67 14.47
N ILE A 107 6.84 11.85 13.96
CA ILE A 107 7.43 13.14 14.36
C ILE A 107 7.23 13.39 15.85
N GLN A 108 6.01 13.18 16.36
CA GLN A 108 5.70 13.43 17.76
C GLN A 108 6.51 12.52 18.68
N ASN A 109 6.61 11.23 18.36
CA ASN A 109 7.43 10.29 19.12
C ASN A 109 8.93 10.63 19.02
N PHE A 110 9.40 11.09 17.87
CA PHE A 110 10.80 11.50 17.70
C PHE A 110 11.17 12.69 18.61
N TRP A 111 10.36 13.75 18.64
CA TRP A 111 10.59 14.90 19.53
C TRP A 111 10.50 14.54 21.01
N LEU A 112 9.55 13.68 21.37
CA LEU A 112 9.43 13.20 22.75
C LEU A 112 10.71 12.47 23.19
N ASN A 113 11.27 11.62 22.33
CA ASN A 113 12.52 10.90 22.61
C ASN A 113 13.73 11.84 22.74
N ILE A 114 13.82 12.90 21.92
CA ILE A 114 14.87 13.92 22.06
C ILE A 114 14.74 14.63 23.41
N LEU A 115 13.54 15.09 23.79
CA LEU A 115 13.31 15.78 25.05
C LEU A 115 13.66 14.89 26.26
N VAL A 116 13.23 13.63 26.23
CA VAL A 116 13.57 12.64 27.27
C VAL A 116 15.09 12.43 27.34
N SER A 117 15.76 12.30 26.19
CA SER A 117 17.21 12.12 26.15
C SER A 117 17.97 13.32 26.73
N ILE A 118 17.53 14.55 26.43
CA ILE A 118 18.09 15.77 27.02
C ILE A 118 17.86 15.76 28.54
N GLY A 119 16.67 15.39 29.01
CA GLY A 119 16.36 15.28 30.44
C GLY A 119 17.24 14.27 31.17
N VAL A 120 17.46 13.08 30.58
CA VAL A 120 18.35 12.05 31.14
C VAL A 120 19.80 12.55 31.18
N LEU A 121 20.28 13.19 30.12
CA LEU A 121 21.64 13.75 30.10
C LEU A 121 21.83 14.86 31.14
N ALA A 122 20.83 15.72 31.35
CA ALA A 122 20.87 16.75 32.38
C ALA A 122 20.94 16.15 33.79
N LEU A 123 20.18 15.08 34.05
CA LEU A 123 20.22 14.35 35.33
C LEU A 123 21.57 13.66 35.56
N LEU A 124 22.13 13.00 34.55
CA LEU A 124 23.46 12.38 34.65
C LEU A 124 24.55 13.43 34.87
N HIS A 125 24.45 14.57 34.22
CA HIS A 125 25.40 15.67 34.41
C HIS A 125 25.32 16.26 35.82
N TYR A 126 24.11 16.46 36.36
CA TYR A 126 23.91 16.90 37.74
C TYR A 126 24.55 15.92 38.73
N ALA A 127 24.30 14.62 38.57
CA ALA A 127 24.89 13.58 39.41
C ALA A 127 26.43 13.53 39.31
N GLU A 128 27.00 13.75 38.13
CA GLU A 128 28.46 13.80 37.95
C GLU A 128 29.10 15.03 38.57
N ILE A 129 28.44 16.21 38.50
CA ILE A 129 28.90 17.42 39.20
C ILE A 129 28.92 17.18 40.70
N GLU A 130 27.88 16.56 41.24
CA GLU A 130 27.80 16.18 42.65
C GLU A 130 28.90 15.17 43.04
N ALA A 131 29.27 14.28 42.11
CA ALA A 131 30.37 13.32 42.27
C ALA A 131 31.78 13.89 41.96
N GLY A 132 31.89 15.14 41.50
CA GLY A 132 33.16 15.80 41.18
C GLY A 132 33.87 15.34 39.90
N ASN A 133 33.16 14.70 38.96
CA ASN A 133 33.74 14.12 37.74
C ASN A 133 33.32 14.91 36.49
N GLY A 134 34.26 15.50 35.74
CA GLY A 134 33.97 16.48 34.66
C GLY A 134 33.77 15.93 33.24
N ARG A 135 33.52 14.62 33.07
CA ARG A 135 33.62 13.94 31.75
C ARG A 135 32.41 14.17 30.82
N LEU A 136 31.20 14.43 31.32
CA LEU A 136 30.00 14.53 30.47
C LEU A 136 29.81 15.85 29.69
N ILE A 137 30.50 16.94 30.02
CA ILE A 137 30.30 18.26 29.37
C ILE A 137 30.64 18.20 27.87
N GLY A 138 31.73 17.51 27.50
CA GLY A 138 32.11 17.34 26.11
C GLY A 138 31.10 16.51 25.32
N PHE A 139 30.53 15.47 25.93
CA PHE A 139 29.53 14.61 25.31
C PHE A 139 28.21 15.35 25.07
N ALA A 140 27.75 16.16 26.04
CA ALA A 140 26.54 16.97 25.90
C ALA A 140 26.63 17.99 24.75
N ILE A 141 27.80 18.64 24.56
CA ILE A 141 28.02 19.58 23.45
C ILE A 141 27.95 18.86 22.09
N VAL A 142 28.51 17.66 21.99
CA VAL A 142 28.45 16.85 20.75
C VAL A 142 27.01 16.44 20.46
N VAL A 143 26.24 16.00 21.46
CA VAL A 143 24.84 15.60 21.31
C VAL A 143 23.95 16.79 20.91
N LEU A 144 24.11 17.96 21.55
CA LEU A 144 23.37 19.17 21.22
C LEU A 144 23.71 19.70 19.81
N GLY A 145 24.99 19.64 19.42
CA GLY A 145 25.45 19.96 18.07
C GLY A 145 24.86 19.01 17.02
N TRP A 146 24.65 17.74 17.38
CA TRP A 146 23.95 16.77 16.54
C TRP A 146 22.48 17.14 16.38
N ILE A 147 21.75 17.36 17.47
CA ILE A 147 20.31 17.72 17.44
C ILE A 147 20.06 18.97 16.57
N SER A 148 20.91 19.99 16.70
CA SER A 148 20.89 21.20 15.86
C SER A 148 21.08 20.90 14.36
N ARG A 149 21.98 19.96 14.03
CA ARG A 149 22.18 19.51 12.65
C ARG A 149 20.93 18.82 12.11
N TRP A 150 20.31 17.93 12.90
CA TRP A 150 19.12 17.17 12.49
C TRP A 150 17.87 18.04 12.33
N SER A 151 17.68 19.07 13.17
CA SER A 151 16.57 20.03 13.04
C SER A 151 16.51 20.70 11.65
N ARG A 152 17.66 21.11 11.11
CA ARG A 152 17.73 21.73 9.77
C ARG A 152 17.34 20.77 8.64
N TRP A 153 17.65 19.49 8.78
CA TRP A 153 17.26 18.49 7.78
C TRP A 153 15.78 18.14 7.85
N ILE A 154 15.18 18.16 9.05
CA ILE A 154 13.73 17.95 9.24
C ILE A 154 12.94 19.05 8.51
N HIS A 155 13.36 20.31 8.63
CA HIS A 155 12.73 21.41 7.88
C HIS A 155 12.77 21.18 6.36
N PHE A 156 13.91 20.74 5.83
CA PHE A 156 14.03 20.38 4.41
C PHE A 156 13.06 19.28 4.00
N PHE A 157 12.88 18.23 4.81
CA PHE A 157 11.93 17.16 4.52
C PHE A 157 10.47 17.62 4.59
N ILE A 158 10.14 18.50 5.54
CA ILE A 158 8.80 19.10 5.64
C ILE A 158 8.52 19.93 4.39
N GLU A 159 9.46 20.77 3.96
CA GLU A 159 9.32 21.59 2.75
C GLU A 159 9.22 20.72 1.48
N ALA A 160 10.05 19.69 1.35
CA ALA A 160 9.99 18.75 0.23
C ALA A 160 8.67 17.96 0.19
N PHE A 161 8.12 17.57 1.36
CA PHE A 161 6.83 16.90 1.45
C PHE A 161 5.65 17.83 1.14
N VAL A 162 5.68 19.07 1.62
CA VAL A 162 4.67 20.07 1.27
C VAL A 162 4.70 20.30 -0.24
N LEU A 163 5.88 20.54 -0.83
CA LEU A 163 6.03 20.67 -2.29
C LEU A 163 5.51 19.44 -3.04
N TRP A 164 5.83 18.22 -2.56
CA TRP A 164 5.31 16.98 -3.13
C TRP A 164 3.78 16.93 -3.15
N ASN A 165 3.14 17.22 -2.02
CA ASN A 165 1.68 17.22 -1.91
C ASN A 165 1.04 18.30 -2.78
N THR A 166 1.64 19.50 -2.83
CA THR A 166 1.13 20.60 -3.67
C THR A 166 1.24 20.25 -5.15
N LEU A 167 2.36 19.68 -5.60
CA LEU A 167 2.54 19.25 -6.99
C LEU A 167 1.58 18.11 -7.37
N PHE A 168 1.33 17.18 -6.44
CA PHE A 168 0.36 16.11 -6.62
C PHE A 168 -1.07 16.65 -6.74
N LEU A 169 -1.45 17.64 -5.92
CA LEU A 169 -2.79 18.27 -5.99
C LEU A 169 -3.04 19.01 -7.30
N ILE A 170 -1.98 19.56 -7.91
CA ILE A 170 -2.06 20.24 -9.22
C ILE A 170 -2.13 19.23 -10.39
N GLY A 171 -1.91 17.93 -10.12
CA GLY A 171 -2.05 16.86 -11.10
C GLY A 171 -0.88 16.68 -12.06
N ASP A 172 0.27 17.32 -11.80
CA ASP A 172 1.46 17.20 -12.65
C ASP A 172 2.25 15.92 -12.29
N ILE A 173 1.86 14.81 -12.92
CA ILE A 173 2.48 13.49 -12.77
C ILE A 173 3.96 13.50 -13.21
N GLY A 174 4.35 14.41 -14.10
CA GLY A 174 5.74 14.55 -14.57
C GLY A 174 6.65 15.06 -13.45
N MET A 175 6.24 16.12 -12.78
CA MET A 175 6.94 16.70 -11.63
C MET A 175 7.06 15.72 -10.46
N VAL A 176 5.98 14.97 -10.16
CA VAL A 176 5.97 13.95 -9.10
C VAL A 176 7.06 12.88 -9.34
N LYS A 177 7.23 12.42 -10.58
CA LYS A 177 8.29 11.44 -10.91
C LYS A 177 9.70 12.00 -10.71
N ILE A 178 9.92 13.27 -11.06
CA ILE A 178 11.23 13.94 -10.94
C ILE A 178 11.60 14.12 -9.46
N VAL A 179 10.67 14.62 -8.63
CA VAL A 179 10.91 14.78 -7.19
C VAL A 179 11.15 13.42 -6.54
N GLY A 180 10.47 12.36 -7.00
CA GLY A 180 10.56 11.03 -6.42
C GLY A 180 11.91 10.38 -6.71
N ALA A 181 12.41 10.57 -7.93
CA ALA A 181 13.77 10.19 -8.31
C ALA A 181 14.82 10.95 -7.50
N PHE A 182 14.63 12.25 -7.26
CA PHE A 182 15.54 13.06 -6.46
C PHE A 182 15.59 12.59 -4.99
N VAL A 183 14.43 12.35 -4.38
CA VAL A 183 14.33 11.78 -3.02
C VAL A 183 14.96 10.39 -2.95
N SER A 184 14.77 9.54 -3.97
CA SER A 184 15.33 8.19 -4.01
C SER A 184 16.86 8.19 -4.14
N LEU A 185 17.41 9.06 -4.98
CA LEU A 185 18.87 9.27 -5.09
C LEU A 185 19.47 9.81 -3.79
N PHE A 186 18.76 10.74 -3.14
CA PHE A 186 19.17 11.28 -1.84
C PHE A 186 19.16 10.22 -0.74
N LEU A 187 18.11 9.40 -0.65
CA LEU A 187 18.05 8.28 0.30
C LEU A 187 19.13 7.25 0.01
N GLY A 188 19.43 6.97 -1.27
CA GLY A 188 20.55 6.11 -1.65
C GLY A 188 21.90 6.65 -1.15
N TRP A 189 22.13 7.95 -1.26
CA TRP A 189 23.33 8.61 -0.70
C TRP A 189 23.35 8.60 0.83
N TRP A 190 22.19 8.75 1.49
CA TRP A 190 22.05 8.73 2.94
C TRP A 190 22.30 7.35 3.56
N PHE A 191 21.82 6.28 2.92
CA PHE A 191 21.96 4.90 3.40
C PHE A 191 23.28 4.23 2.98
N ASP A 192 24.06 4.80 2.04
CA ASP A 192 25.38 4.30 1.66
C ASP A 192 26.42 4.65 2.74
N GLY A 193 26.31 3.99 3.91
CA GLY A 193 27.29 3.59 4.95
C GLY A 193 28.44 4.51 5.41
N ARG A 194 28.86 5.50 4.63
CA ARG A 194 30.09 6.29 4.82
C ARG A 194 29.94 7.27 5.97
N ILE A 195 28.77 7.88 6.15
CA ILE A 195 28.51 8.76 7.30
C ILE A 195 28.57 7.97 8.61
N PHE A 196 27.98 6.77 8.63
CA PHE A 196 28.01 5.89 9.80
C PHE A 196 29.42 5.33 10.05
N TYR A 197 30.18 5.03 9.00
CA TYR A 197 31.58 4.59 9.05
C TYR A 197 32.52 5.68 9.59
N TYR A 198 32.43 6.92 9.10
CA TYR A 198 33.22 8.05 9.63
C TYR A 198 32.82 8.41 11.06
N PHE A 199 31.54 8.24 11.41
CA PHE A 199 31.06 8.38 12.79
C PHE A 199 31.62 7.28 13.70
N MET A 200 31.63 6.01 13.25
CA MET A 200 32.23 4.91 14.01
C MET A 200 33.74 5.08 14.18
N LEU A 201 34.45 5.59 13.17
CA LEU A 201 35.87 5.92 13.26
C LEU A 201 36.15 7.07 14.24
N LEU A 202 35.25 8.05 14.34
CA LEU A 202 35.38 9.16 15.30
C LEU A 202 35.09 8.70 16.73
N VAL A 203 34.08 7.84 16.92
CA VAL A 203 33.74 7.24 18.21
C VAL A 203 34.82 6.25 18.68
N LEU A 204 35.32 5.38 17.80
CA LEU A 204 36.43 4.47 18.12
C LEU A 204 37.76 5.20 18.31
N GLY A 205 38.02 6.26 17.52
CA GLY A 205 39.20 7.10 17.66
C GLY A 205 39.24 7.88 18.99
N ALA A 206 38.08 8.23 19.54
CA ALA A 206 37.97 8.86 20.86
C ALA A 206 38.14 7.86 22.03
N VAL A 207 37.92 6.56 21.80
CA VAL A 207 38.08 5.50 22.82
C VAL A 207 39.51 4.93 22.81
N GLY A 208 40.25 5.05 21.71
CA GLY A 208 41.65 4.60 21.60
C GLY A 208 42.71 5.55 22.18
N TYR A 209 42.30 6.66 22.81
CA TYR A 209 43.16 7.65 23.46
C TYR A 209 42.70 7.89 24.91
N VAL A 210 42.59 6.82 25.69
CA VAL A 210 42.51 6.83 27.17
C VAL A 210 43.35 5.67 27.67
#